data_AF-X1TXI7-F1
#
_entry.id   AF-X1TXI7-F1
#
_cell.length_a   1.000
_cell.length_b   1.000
_cell.length_c   1.000
_cell.angle_alpha   90.00
_cell.angle_beta   90.00
_cell.angle_gamma   90.00
#
_symmetry.space_group_name_H-M   'P 1'
#
loop_
_entity.id
_entity.type
_entity.pdbx_description
1 polymer ?
#
loop_
_entity_poly.entity_id
_entity_poly.type
_entity_poly.pdbx_seq_one_letter_code
_entity_poly.pdbx_strand_id
1 'polypeptide(L)'
;QVLTEINAKEIKGEITLVVQGGIKKKENDTIDFLKDECIMEEYLKKLKNQGYSNKDVIKIAQEKLNIPKNIIYKKLLEMKD
;
A
#
# COMPACT_ATOMS: atom_id res chain seq x y z
N GLN A 1 -5.91 -9.51 -11.40
CA GLN A 1 -6.03 -8.13 -10.89
C GLN A 1 -7.32 -7.53 -11.43
N VAL A 2 -8.08 -6.80 -10.60
CA VAL A 2 -9.41 -6.25 -10.94
C VAL A 2 -9.39 -5.40 -12.21
N LEU A 3 -8.34 -4.59 -12.41
CA LEU A 3 -8.15 -3.78 -13.63
C LEU A 3 -7.99 -4.62 -14.90
N THR A 4 -7.34 -5.79 -14.81
CA THR A 4 -7.18 -6.70 -15.96
C THR A 4 -8.50 -7.29 -16.40
N GLU A 5 -9.37 -7.67 -15.44
CA GLU A 5 -10.71 -8.17 -15.74
C GLU A 5 -11.63 -7.09 -16.30
N ILE A 6 -11.51 -5.85 -15.79
CA ILE A 6 -12.24 -4.70 -16.31
C ILE A 6 -11.86 -4.45 -17.78
N ASN A 7 -10.56 -4.44 -18.08
CA ASN A 7 -10.06 -4.22 -19.44
C ASN A 7 -10.47 -5.33 -20.40
N ALA A 8 -10.53 -6.59 -19.94
CA ALA A 8 -10.94 -7.73 -20.75
C ALA A 8 -12.43 -7.68 -21.16
N LYS A 9 -13.28 -6.97 -20.41
CA LYS A 9 -14.72 -6.87 -20.69
C LYS A 9 -15.11 -5.77 -21.69
N GLU A 10 -14.13 -5.05 -22.26
CA GLU A 10 -14.35 -3.98 -23.24
C GLU A 10 -15.49 -3.02 -22.87
N ILE A 11 -15.56 -2.61 -21.60
CA ILE A 11 -16.66 -1.78 -21.09
C ILE A 11 -16.64 -0.42 -21.80
N LYS A 12 -17.65 -0.16 -22.64
CA LYS A 12 -17.80 1.10 -23.40
C LYS A 12 -18.56 2.21 -22.64
N GLY A 13 -18.63 2.09 -21.31
CA GLY A 13 -19.43 2.96 -20.44
C GLY A 13 -18.71 3.34 -19.14
N GLU A 14 -19.45 3.88 -18.17
CA GLU A 14 -18.91 4.29 -16.87
C GLU A 14 -18.86 3.13 -15.87
N ILE A 15 -17.83 3.12 -15.01
CA ILE A 15 -17.69 2.16 -13.90
C ILE A 15 -17.92 2.90 -12.59
N THR A 16 -18.97 2.53 -11.87
CA THR A 16 -19.25 3.04 -10.52
C THR A 16 -18.78 2.02 -9.48
N LEU A 17 -17.76 2.38 -8.69
CA LEU A 17 -17.31 1.57 -7.56
C LEU A 17 -17.95 2.10 -6.27
N VAL A 18 -18.80 1.30 -5.65
CA VAL A 18 -19.37 1.60 -4.33
C VAL A 18 -18.52 0.91 -3.27
N VAL A 19 -17.88 1.69 -2.40
CA VAL A 19 -17.03 1.17 -1.32
C VAL A 19 -17.68 1.50 0.02
N GLN A 20 -17.94 0.47 0.82
CA GLN A 20 -18.38 0.65 2.20
C GLN A 20 -17.16 0.65 3.13
N GLY A 21 -16.75 1.83 3.56
CA GLY A 21 -15.70 1.98 4.58
C GLY A 21 -16.28 1.83 5.98
N GLY A 22 -15.61 1.07 6.85
CA GLY A 22 -15.85 1.13 8.28
C GLY A 22 -15.27 2.43 8.85
N ILE A 23 -16.09 3.23 9.53
CA ILE A 23 -15.60 4.43 10.24
C ILE A 23 -15.05 3.96 11.60
N LYS A 24 -13.75 3.63 11.67
CA LYS A 24 -13.07 3.44 12.96
C LYS A 24 -12.60 4.80 13.50
N LYS A 25 -12.85 5.05 14.79
CA LYS A 25 -12.32 6.21 15.51
C LYS A 25 -10.78 6.23 15.37
N LYS A 26 -10.20 7.44 15.29
CA LYS A 26 -8.74 7.67 15.30
C LYS A 26 -8.13 7.21 16.64
N GLU A 27 -7.98 5.91 16.83
CA GLU A 27 -7.19 5.33 17.91
C GLU A 27 -6.30 4.30 17.25
N ASN A 28 -5.02 4.61 17.00
CA ASN A 28 -3.88 3.76 16.57
C ASN A 28 -4.08 2.57 15.58
N ASP A 29 -5.29 2.30 15.10
CA ASP A 29 -5.77 1.13 14.37
C ASP A 29 -5.54 1.26 12.86
N THR A 30 -5.24 2.47 12.37
CA THR A 30 -4.74 2.67 11.00
C THR A 30 -3.43 1.92 10.79
N ILE A 31 -2.63 1.74 11.85
CA ILE A 31 -1.44 0.91 11.79
C ILE A 31 -1.85 -0.55 11.61
N ASP A 32 -2.91 -1.06 12.25
CA ASP A 32 -3.33 -2.46 12.12
C ASP A 32 -3.96 -2.76 10.75
N PHE A 33 -4.69 -1.82 10.14
CA PHE A 33 -5.16 -1.97 8.75
C PHE A 33 -4.03 -1.90 7.71
N LEU A 34 -3.01 -1.06 7.93
CA LEU A 34 -1.87 -0.95 7.02
C LEU A 34 -0.74 -1.95 7.34
N LYS A 35 -0.79 -2.59 8.51
CA LYS A 35 0.02 -3.74 8.91
C LYS A 35 -0.45 -5.03 8.27
N ASP A 36 -1.61 -5.06 7.61
CA ASP A 36 -1.94 -6.16 6.72
C ASP A 36 -0.75 -6.27 5.75
N GLU A 37 0.10 -7.27 5.99
CA GLU A 37 1.49 -7.26 5.54
C GLU A 37 1.58 -7.11 4.02
N CYS A 38 0.54 -7.58 3.34
CA CYS A 38 0.32 -7.49 1.91
C CYS A 38 0.33 -6.05 1.37
N ILE A 39 -0.36 -5.10 2.02
CA ILE A 39 -0.51 -3.72 1.50
C ILE A 39 0.81 -2.96 1.63
N MET A 40 1.45 -3.05 2.79
CA MET A 40 2.75 -2.40 3.02
C MET A 40 3.82 -2.99 2.10
N GLU A 41 3.90 -4.32 2.01
CA GLU A 41 4.92 -5.00 1.22
C GLU A 41 4.79 -4.67 -0.27
N GLU A 42 3.57 -4.72 -0.82
CA GLU A 42 3.32 -4.38 -2.23
C GLU A 42 3.68 -2.93 -2.54
N TYR A 43 3.35 -2.00 -1.63
CA TYR A 43 3.73 -0.60 -1.76
C TYR A 43 5.25 -0.39 -1.75
N LEU A 44 5.97 -1.04 -0.83
CA LEU A 44 7.44 -0.98 -0.76
C LEU A 44 8.09 -1.62 -1.99
N LYS A 45 7.56 -2.75 -2.51
CA LYS A 45 8.02 -3.36 -3.77
C LYS A 45 7.86 -2.39 -4.94
N LYS A 46 6.71 -1.72 -5.03
CA LYS A 46 6.45 -0.75 -6.09
C LYS A 46 7.47 0.40 -6.09
N LEU A 47 7.78 0.95 -4.92
CA LEU A 47 8.79 2.01 -4.80
C LEU A 47 10.20 1.52 -5.17
N LYS A 48 10.59 0.30 -4.75
CA LYS A 48 11.87 -0.30 -5.18
C LYS A 48 11.93 -0.49 -6.69
N ASN A 49 10.86 -0.99 -7.31
CA ASN A 49 10.78 -1.20 -8.76
C ASN A 49 10.80 0.12 -9.55
N GLN A 50 10.44 1.24 -8.93
CA GLN A 50 10.58 2.57 -9.50
C GLN A 50 12.01 3.14 -9.39
N GLY A 51 12.95 2.40 -8.80
CA GLY A 51 14.36 2.79 -8.69
C GLY A 51 14.68 3.68 -7.50
N TYR A 52 13.75 3.86 -6.56
CA TYR A 52 14.01 4.64 -5.34
C TYR A 52 15.03 3.95 -4.43
N SER A 53 15.93 4.73 -3.84
CA SER A 53 16.84 4.22 -2.82
C SER A 53 16.07 3.81 -1.56
N ASN A 54 16.60 2.89 -0.75
CA ASN A 54 15.95 2.50 0.50
C ASN A 54 15.65 3.72 1.42
N LYS A 55 16.53 4.73 1.40
CA LYS A 55 16.33 5.97 2.19
C LYS A 55 15.10 6.74 1.72
N ASP A 56 14.90 6.84 0.41
CA ASP A 56 13.75 7.52 -0.18
C ASP A 56 12.47 6.72 0.02
N VAL A 57 12.53 5.39 -0.15
CA VAL A 57 11.41 4.48 0.11
C VAL A 57 10.88 4.65 1.54
N ILE A 58 11.77 4.72 2.53
CA ILE A 58 11.39 4.90 3.94
C ILE A 58 10.71 6.25 4.15
N LYS A 59 11.27 7.32 3.57
CA LYS A 59 10.72 8.67 3.72
C LYS A 59 9.32 8.77 3.09
N ILE A 60 9.18 8.27 1.86
CA ILE A 60 7.91 8.27 1.11
C ILE A 60 6.86 7.42 1.83
N ALA A 61 7.22 6.22 2.26
CA ALA A 61 6.29 5.33 2.97
C ALA A 61 5.85 5.92 4.33
N GLN A 62 6.76 6.54 5.08
CA GLN A 62 6.40 7.22 6.32
C GLN A 62 5.41 8.36 6.08
N GLU A 63 5.67 9.21 5.09
CA GLU A 63 4.81 10.38 4.78
C GLU A 63 3.45 9.96 4.22
N LYS A 64 3.41 8.91 3.38
CA LYS A 64 2.18 8.49 2.68
C LYS A 64 1.31 7.54 3.48
N LEU A 65 1.92 6.64 4.26
CA LEU A 65 1.20 5.63 5.03
C LEU A 65 1.04 6.02 6.50
N ASN A 66 1.70 7.09 6.96
CA ASN A 66 1.72 7.51 8.37
C ASN A 66 2.19 6.37 9.31
N ILE A 67 3.17 5.59 8.85
CA ILE A 67 3.70 4.43 9.57
C ILE A 67 5.07 4.78 10.19
N PRO A 68 5.34 4.36 11.43
CA PRO A 68 6.65 4.49 12.06
C PRO A 68 7.81 3.91 11.23
N LYS A 69 8.94 4.63 11.18
CA LYS A 69 10.14 4.23 10.42
C LYS A 69 10.63 2.83 10.78
N ASN A 70 10.63 2.47 12.06
CA ASN A 70 11.12 1.17 12.55
C ASN A 70 10.35 -0.01 11.93
N ILE A 71 9.04 0.12 11.73
CA ILE A 71 8.21 -0.92 11.08
C ILE A 71 8.62 -1.05 9.61
N ILE A 72 8.78 0.07 8.90
CA ILE A 72 9.19 0.10 7.50
C ILE A 72 10.58 -0.51 7.34
N TYR A 73 11.52 -0.18 8.23
CA TYR A 73 12.86 -0.77 8.25
C TYR A 73 12.83 -2.29 8.42
N LYS A 74 12.05 -2.79 9.40
CA LYS A 74 11.91 -4.21 9.64
C LYS A 74 11.36 -4.93 8.42
N LYS A 75 10.31 -4.40 7.79
CA LYS A 75 9.72 -4.99 6.57
C LYS A 75 10.70 -4.97 5.40
N LEU A 76 11.43 -3.87 5.19
CA LEU A 76 12.44 -3.78 4.12
C LEU A 76 13.60 -4.78 4.29
N LEU A 77 13.92 -5.15 5.53
CA LEU A 77 14.91 -6.19 5.84
C LEU A 77 14.34 -7.59 5.57
N GLU A 78 13.09 -7.87 5.94
CA GLU A 78 12.40 -9.14 5.64
C GLU A 78 12.26 -9.37 4.12
N MET A 79 12.16 -8.30 3.31
CA MET A 79 12.09 -8.37 1.85
C MET A 79 13.45 -8.54 1.14
N LYS A 80 14.55 -8.64 1.88
CA LYS A 80 15.91 -8.74 1.31
C LYS A 80 16.39 -10.19 1.16
N ASP A 81 15.58 -11.16 1.58
CA ASP A 81 15.74 -12.59 1.36
C ASP A 81 14.85 -13.07 0.19
#